data_AF-A0A2W4B6Q4-F1
#
_entry.id   AF-A0A2W4B6Q4-F1
#
_cell.length_a   1.000
_cell.length_b   1.000
_cell.length_c   1.000
_cell.angle_alpha   90.00
_cell.angle_beta   90.00
_cell.angle_gamma   90.00
#
_symmetry.space_group_name_H-M   'P 1'
#
loop_
_entity.id
_entity.type
_entity.pdbx_description
1 polymer ?
#
loop_
_entity_poly.entity_id
_entity_poly.type
_entity_poly.pdbx_seq_one_letter_code
_entity_poly.pdbx_strand_id
1 'polypeptide(L)'
;MDSILASATTIVAFVLAATQLVKKYTGTDNKWLPLINLGLGVALGIGWSLSYDPENLINFIWGGAIAGLAAGGFYDLGASNLKKGSEEDGD
;
A
#
# COMPACT_ATOMS: atom_id res chain seq x y z
N MET A 1 -0.66 13.53 13.33
CA MET A 1 -1.43 12.97 12.19
C MET A 1 -1.23 13.80 10.94
N ASP A 2 -1.26 15.14 11.04
CA ASP A 2 -1.06 16.04 9.89
C ASP A 2 0.26 15.77 9.13
N SER A 3 1.36 15.50 9.85
CA SER A 3 2.65 15.17 9.25
C SER A 3 2.68 13.83 8.50
N ILE A 4 1.83 12.87 8.89
CA ILE A 4 1.77 11.55 8.25
C ILE A 4 1.10 11.66 6.88
N LEU A 5 -0.05 12.35 6.80
CA LEU A 5 -0.74 12.55 5.52
C LEU A 5 0.06 13.41 4.54
N ALA A 6 0.80 14.40 5.05
CA ALA A 6 1.75 15.17 4.25
C ALA A 6 2.84 14.27 3.66
N SER A 7 3.45 13.41 4.47
CA SER A 7 4.46 12.45 3.99
C SER A 7 3.87 11.44 2.98
N ALA A 8 2.66 10.93 3.20
CA ALA A 8 1.96 10.04 2.27
C ALA A 8 1.78 10.70 0.90
N THR A 9 1.27 11.93 0.89
CA THR A 9 1.06 12.72 -0.34
C THR A 9 2.38 12.97 -1.07
N THR A 10 3.46 13.19 -0.33
CA THR A 10 4.79 13.45 -0.91
C THR A 10 5.29 12.26 -1.74
N ILE A 11 5.08 11.03 -1.26
CA ILE A 11 5.65 9.83 -1.90
C ILE A 11 4.64 8.99 -2.70
N VAL A 12 3.35 9.34 -2.70
CA VAL A 12 2.29 8.53 -3.32
C VAL A 12 2.54 8.26 -4.80
N ALA A 13 3.07 9.22 -5.55
CA ALA A 13 3.36 9.06 -6.98
C ALA A 13 4.40 7.95 -7.23
N PHE A 14 5.43 7.88 -6.38
CA PHE A 14 6.46 6.84 -6.46
C PHE A 14 5.89 5.47 -6.10
N VAL A 15 5.08 5.41 -5.04
CA VAL A 15 4.44 4.17 -4.59
C VAL A 15 3.48 3.63 -5.65
N LEU A 16 2.70 4.50 -6.31
CA LEU A 16 1.81 4.13 -7.43
C LEU A 16 2.61 3.59 -8.62
N ALA A 17 3.69 4.28 -9.01
CA ALA A 17 4.54 3.85 -10.11
C ALA A 17 5.16 2.47 -9.84
N ALA A 18 5.68 2.25 -8.64
CA ALA A 18 6.26 0.99 -8.24
C ALA A 18 5.20 -0.13 -8.15
N THR A 19 4.01 0.18 -7.64
CA THR A 19 2.87 -0.75 -7.60
C THR A 19 2.45 -1.21 -9.00
N GLN A 20 2.36 -0.28 -9.96
CA GLN A 20 2.05 -0.64 -11.35
C GLN A 20 3.14 -1.49 -11.99
N LEU A 21 4.41 -1.20 -11.70
CA LEU A 21 5.55 -1.98 -12.19
C LEU A 21 5.46 -3.42 -11.70
N VAL A 22 5.25 -3.61 -10.39
CA VAL A 22 5.08 -4.92 -9.77
C VAL A 22 3.95 -5.68 -10.45
N LYS A 23 2.75 -5.08 -10.53
CA LYS A 23 1.59 -5.70 -11.21
C LYS A 23 1.91 -6.17 -12.63
N LYS A 24 2.67 -5.37 -13.39
CA LYS A 24 3.06 -5.70 -14.77
C LYS A 24 3.99 -6.92 -14.86
N TYR A 25 4.92 -7.07 -13.92
CA TYR A 25 5.94 -8.13 -13.99
C TYR A 25 5.55 -9.42 -13.27
N THR A 26 4.78 -9.34 -12.19
CA THR A 26 4.51 -10.51 -11.36
C THR A 26 3.25 -11.26 -11.76
N GLY A 27 2.37 -10.66 -12.57
CA GLY A 27 1.08 -11.26 -12.95
C GLY A 27 0.25 -11.71 -11.74
N THR A 28 0.49 -11.12 -10.57
CA THR A 28 0.11 -11.69 -9.27
C THR A 28 -1.40 -11.74 -9.09
N ASP A 29 -1.89 -12.90 -8.63
CA ASP A 29 -3.23 -13.09 -8.10
C ASP A 29 -3.55 -12.05 -7.02
N ASN A 30 -4.71 -11.39 -7.15
CA ASN A 30 -5.14 -10.23 -6.36
C ASN A 30 -4.98 -10.36 -4.82
N LYS A 31 -4.89 -11.58 -4.28
CA LYS A 31 -4.71 -11.85 -2.85
C LYS A 31 -3.46 -11.23 -2.22
N TRP A 32 -2.32 -11.24 -2.94
CA TRP A 32 -1.04 -10.82 -2.35
C TRP A 32 -0.68 -9.36 -2.62
N LEU A 33 -1.33 -8.76 -3.62
CA LEU A 33 -1.09 -7.37 -4.01
C LEU A 33 -1.17 -6.37 -2.85
N PRO A 34 -2.13 -6.46 -1.92
CA PRO A 34 -2.19 -5.54 -0.79
C PRO A 34 -0.97 -5.62 0.13
N LEU A 35 -0.48 -6.82 0.43
CA LEU A 35 0.69 -7.03 1.29
C LEU A 35 1.97 -6.54 0.59
N ILE A 36 2.10 -6.82 -0.71
CA ILE A 36 3.23 -6.36 -1.52
C ILE A 36 3.25 -4.83 -1.55
N ASN A 37 2.11 -4.18 -1.80
CA ASN A 37 2.03 -2.72 -1.88
C ASN A 37 2.24 -2.06 -0.52
N LEU A 38 1.81 -2.68 0.58
CA LEU A 38 2.18 -2.24 1.93
C LEU A 38 3.70 -2.25 2.13
N GLY A 39 4.34 -3.38 1.81
CA GLY A 39 5.79 -3.54 1.94
C GLY A 39 6.56 -2.55 1.07
N LEU A 40 6.12 -2.34 -0.17
CA LEU A 40 6.70 -1.36 -1.09
C LEU A 40 6.53 0.07 -0.58
N GLY A 41 5.35 0.41 -0.09
CA GLY A 41 5.08 1.72 0.49
C GLY A 41 6.00 2.02 1.67
N VAL A 42 6.14 1.08 2.59
CA VAL A 42 7.05 1.21 3.75
C VAL A 42 8.51 1.31 3.30
N ALA A 43 8.95 0.44 2.37
CA ALA A 43 10.33 0.46 1.88
C ALA A 43 10.68 1.80 1.20
N LEU A 44 9.77 2.33 0.38
CA LEU A 44 9.93 3.64 -0.26
C LEU A 44 9.89 4.79 0.76
N GLY A 45 9.04 4.70 1.78
CA GLY A 45 9.01 5.66 2.88
C GLY A 45 10.34 5.72 3.65
N ILE A 46 10.89 4.56 4.00
CA ILE A 46 12.21 4.46 4.65
C ILE A 46 13.28 5.05 3.73
N GLY A 47 13.33 4.63 2.47
CA GLY A 47 14.31 5.12 1.51
C GLY A 47 14.25 6.63 1.30
N TRP A 48 13.04 7.18 1.22
CA TRP A 48 12.84 8.63 1.09
C TRP A 48 13.34 9.39 2.32
N SER A 49 12.92 8.97 3.52
CA SER A 49 13.34 9.65 4.75
C SER A 49 14.85 9.59 4.95
N LEU A 50 15.48 8.42 4.79
CA LEU A 50 16.92 8.30 4.95
C LEU A 50 17.71 9.14 3.93
N SER A 51 17.13 9.43 2.77
CA SER A 51 17.79 10.22 1.71
C SER A 51 17.58 11.73 1.87
N TYR A 52 16.38 12.16 2.29
CA TYR A 52 15.97 13.57 2.21
C TYR A 52 15.52 14.16 3.54
N ASP A 53 14.94 13.37 4.45
CA ASP A 53 14.36 13.87 5.70
C ASP A 53 14.47 12.83 6.83
N PRO A 54 15.69 12.62 7.39
CA PRO A 54 15.94 11.55 8.36
C PRO A 54 15.23 11.76 9.70
N GLU A 55 14.94 13.01 10.07
CA GLU A 55 14.26 13.35 11.32
C GLU A 55 12.78 12.91 11.33
N ASN A 56 12.19 12.73 10.14
CA ASN A 56 10.78 12.36 9.96
C ASN A 56 10.57 10.88 9.58
N LEU A 57 11.50 10.01 9.93
CA LEU A 57 11.46 8.58 9.55
C LEU A 57 10.13 7.89 9.87
N ILE A 58 9.62 8.07 11.09
CA ILE A 58 8.36 7.44 11.50
C ILE A 58 7.18 7.98 10.68
N ASN A 59 7.17 9.27 10.36
CA ASN A 59 6.13 9.86 9.53
C ASN A 59 6.13 9.24 8.14
N PHE A 60 7.30 9.14 7.49
CA PHE A 60 7.42 8.54 6.16
C PHE A 60 7.16 7.04 6.11
N ILE A 61 7.46 6.28 7.17
CA ILE A 61 7.08 4.86 7.28
C ILE A 61 5.55 4.74 7.25
N TRP A 62 4.85 5.51 8.09
CA TRP A 62 3.38 5.48 8.14
C TRP A 62 2.76 6.06 6.87
N GLY A 63 3.31 7.15 6.33
CA GLY A 63 2.85 7.77 5.09
C GLY A 63 3.03 6.84 3.90
N GLY A 64 4.15 6.12 3.86
CA GLY A 64 4.43 5.08 2.87
C GLY A 64 3.48 3.91 2.98
N ALA A 65 3.23 3.41 4.20
CA ALA A 65 2.24 2.35 4.42
C ALA A 65 0.85 2.76 3.89
N ILE A 66 0.38 3.96 4.24
CA ILE A 66 -0.92 4.48 3.78
C ILE A 66 -0.95 4.61 2.26
N ALA A 67 0.09 5.20 1.66
CA ALA A 67 0.20 5.33 0.21
C ALA A 67 0.22 3.97 -0.50
N GLY A 68 0.91 2.98 0.07
CA GLY A 68 0.99 1.61 -0.43
C GLY A 68 -0.36 0.90 -0.45
N LEU A 69 -1.08 0.96 0.66
CA LEU A 69 -2.43 0.39 0.74
C LEU A 69 -3.41 1.10 -0.19
N ALA A 70 -3.29 2.43 -0.34
CA ALA A 70 -4.09 3.21 -1.28
C ALA A 70 -3.81 2.84 -2.75
N ALA A 71 -2.55 2.62 -3.11
CA ALA A 71 -2.15 2.20 -4.46
C ALA A 71 -2.62 0.77 -4.80
N GLY A 72 -2.72 -0.09 -3.79
CA GLY A 72 -3.05 -1.49 -3.95
C GLY A 72 -4.52 -1.83 -4.07
N GLY A 73 -5.43 -0.92 -3.72
CA GLY A 73 -6.86 -1.20 -3.72
C GLY A 73 -7.28 -2.08 -2.54
N PHE A 74 -7.04 -1.60 -1.31
CA PHE A 74 -7.40 -2.33 -0.07
C PHE A 74 -8.86 -2.79 -0.01
N TYR A 75 -9.75 -2.16 -0.79
CA TYR A 75 -11.17 -2.51 -0.88
C TYR A 75 -11.42 -3.93 -1.41
N ASP A 76 -10.52 -4.51 -2.22
CA ASP A 76 -10.69 -5.88 -2.74
C ASP A 76 -10.53 -6.96 -1.66
N LEU A 77 -9.81 -6.68 -0.57
CA LEU A 77 -9.65 -7.60 0.57
C LEU A 77 -10.97 -7.81 1.33
N GLY A 78 -11.75 -6.73 1.52
CA GLY A 78 -13.02 -6.80 2.24
C GLY A 78 -14.12 -7.47 1.41
N ALA A 79 -14.19 -7.15 0.12
CA ALA A 79 -15.23 -7.66 -0.77
C ALA A 79 -15.11 -9.17 -1.01
N SER A 80 -13.88 -9.70 -1.11
CA SER A 80 -13.63 -11.13 -1.35
C SER A 80 -14.09 -12.02 -0.17
N ASN A 81 -13.96 -11.52 1.06
CA ASN A 81 -14.39 -12.24 2.27
C ASN A 81 -15.90 -12.16 2.51
N LEU A 82 -16.54 -11.06 2.12
CA LEU A 82 -18.00 -10.90 2.23
C LEU A 82 -18.76 -11.82 1.28
N LYS A 83 -18.24 -12.04 0.07
CA LYS A 83 -18.88 -12.91 -0.94
C LYS A 83 -18.88 -14.38 -0.53
N LYS A 84 -17.85 -14.83 0.19
CA LYS A 84 -17.74 -16.22 0.66
C LYS A 84 -18.79 -16.58 1.72
N GLY A 85 -19.23 -15.62 2.53
CA GLY A 85 -20.29 -15.85 3.53
C GLY A 85 -21.71 -15.94 2.95
N SER A 86 -21.92 -15.56 1.69
CA SER A 86 -23.27 -15.61 1.07
C SER A 86 -23.56 -16.91 0.32
N GLU A 87 -22.53 -17.73 0.07
CA GLU A 87 -22.64 -19.03 -0.60
C GLU A 87 -22.79 -20.19 0.40
N GLU A 88 -22.49 -19.97 1.69
CA GLU A 88 -22.57 -20.99 2.75
C GLU A 88 -23.97 -21.13 3.38
N ASP A 89 -24.84 -20.12 3.21
CA ASP A 89 -26.20 -20.09 3.77
C ASP A 89 -27.30 -20.53 2.75
N GLY A 90 -26.89 -21.13 1.63
CA GLY A 90 -27.76 -21.36 0.46
C GLY A 90 -27.78 -22.77 -0.13
N ASP A 91 -27.53 -23.83 0.67
CA ASP A 91 -27.74 -25.24 0.29
C ASP A 91 -28.58 -25.98 1.34
#